data_AF-A0A347VPC5-F1
#
_entry.id   AF-A0A347VPC5-F1
#
_cell.length_a   1.000
_cell.length_b   1.000
_cell.length_c   1.000
_cell.angle_alpha   90.00
_cell.angle_beta   90.00
_cell.angle_gamma   90.00
#
_symmetry.space_group_name_H-M   'P 1'
#
loop_
_entity.id
_entity.type
_entity.pdbx_description
1 polymer ?
#
loop_
_entity_poly.entity_id
_entity_poly.type
_entity_poly.pdbx_seq_one_letter_code
_entity_poly.pdbx_strand_id
1 'polypeptide(L)' 'MSVYDEEFYKGQKDSSYESAKAMLDEIKGYLPHINSVIDVGCGVGTWLKAWKCMSNNSAVSTGGGVIAL' A
#
# COMPACT_ATOMS: atom_id res chain seq x y z
N MET A 1 12.00 -6.47 -25.00
CA MET A 1 11.99 -5.67 -23.77
C MET A 1 10.56 -5.32 -23.42
N SER A 2 10.09 -5.70 -22.24
CA SER A 2 8.85 -5.16 -21.66
C SER A 2 9.17 -3.82 -21.02
N VAL A 3 8.32 -2.81 -21.18
CA VAL A 3 8.46 -1.51 -20.48
C VAL A 3 8.15 -1.65 -18.98
N TYR A 4 7.45 -2.72 -18.62
CA TYR A 4 7.18 -3.13 -17.24
C TYR A 4 8.08 -4.31 -16.89
N ASP A 5 9.34 -4.02 -16.57
CA ASP A 5 10.33 -5.00 -16.13
C ASP A 5 10.62 -4.87 -14.62
N GLU A 6 11.48 -5.75 -14.11
CA GLU A 6 11.84 -5.75 -12.69
C GLU A 6 12.49 -4.44 -12.24
N GLU A 7 13.24 -3.77 -13.11
CA GLU A 7 13.88 -2.49 -12.79
C GLU A 7 12.85 -1.37 -12.67
N PHE A 8 11.84 -1.34 -13.56
CA PHE A 8 10.70 -0.43 -13.46
C PHE A 8 9.95 -0.59 -12.12
N TYR A 9 9.70 -1.82 -11.68
CA TYR A 9 9.02 -2.07 -10.41
C TYR A 9 9.93 -1.78 -9.20
N LYS A 10 11.22 -2.06 -9.29
CA LYS A 10 12.19 -1.77 -8.23
C LYS A 10 12.39 -0.27 -8.05
N GLY A 11 12.46 0.50 -9.14
CA GLY A 11 12.62 1.95 -9.12
C GLY A 11 11.44 2.69 -8.48
N GLN A 12 10.24 2.11 -8.53
CA GLN A 12 9.04 2.71 -7.92
C GLN A 12 8.82 2.34 -6.46
N LYS A 13 9.56 1.35 -5.94
CA LYS A 13 9.29 0.78 -4.62
C LYS A 13 9.40 1.79 -3.48
N ASP A 14 10.47 2.58 -3.46
CA ASP A 14 10.78 3.49 -2.34
C ASP A 14 9.86 4.73 -2.37
N SER A 15 9.70 5.36 -3.52
CA SER A 15 8.79 6.51 -3.68
C SER A 15 7.32 6.13 -3.41
N SER A 16 6.90 4.93 -3.83
CA SER A 16 5.55 4.44 -3.52
C SER A 16 5.36 4.20 -2.02
N TYR A 17 6.44 3.88 -1.29
CA TYR A 17 6.38 3.59 0.16
C TYR A 17 6.19 4.86 0.95
N GLU A 18 6.95 5.89 0.61
CA GLU A 18 6.81 7.20 1.26
C GLU A 18 5.47 7.84 0.93
N SER A 19 4.99 7.73 -0.32
CA SER A 19 3.64 8.19 -0.67
C SER A 19 2.55 7.45 0.11
N ALA A 20 2.67 6.13 0.27
CA ALA A 20 1.70 5.34 1.02
C ALA A 20 1.66 5.77 2.49
N LYS A 21 2.81 5.97 3.13
CA LYS A 21 2.87 6.44 4.53
C LYS A 21 2.18 7.79 4.70
N ALA A 22 2.51 8.77 3.86
CA ALA A 22 1.94 10.11 3.94
C ALA A 22 0.41 10.08 3.81
N MET A 23 -0.12 9.31 2.85
CA MET A 23 -1.57 9.16 2.67
C MET A 23 -2.25 8.45 3.83
N LEU A 24 -1.64 7.39 4.35
CA LEU A 24 -2.21 6.61 5.46
C LEU A 24 -2.25 7.40 6.77
N ASP A 25 -1.28 8.29 7.01
CA ASP A 25 -1.29 9.18 8.18
C ASP A 25 -2.48 10.15 8.13
N GLU A 26 -2.76 10.72 6.96
CA GLU A 26 -3.94 11.56 6.76
C GLU A 26 -5.24 10.77 6.95
N ILE A 27 -5.36 9.60 6.31
CA ILE A 27 -6.58 8.75 6.37
C ILE A 27 -6.93 8.36 7.81
N LYS A 28 -5.93 8.05 8.65
CA LYS A 28 -6.14 7.73 10.07
C LYS A 28 -6.80 8.87 10.86
N GLY A 29 -6.54 10.12 10.47
CA GLY A 29 -7.18 11.29 11.06
C GLY A 29 -8.69 11.33 10.81
N TYR A 30 -9.13 10.78 9.68
CA TYR A 30 -10.55 10.75 9.28
C TYR A 30 -11.25 9.45 9.68
N LEU A 31 -10.52 8.34 9.76
CA LEU A 31 -11.05 7.00 9.99
C LEU A 31 -10.33 6.34 11.19
N PRO A 32 -10.76 6.63 12.43
CA PRO A 32 -10.06 6.20 13.64
C PRO A 32 -10.11 4.69 13.92
N HIS A 33 -10.98 3.94 13.24
CA HIS A 33 -11.25 2.53 13.54
C HIS A 33 -11.28 1.66 12.27
N ILE A 34 -10.12 1.46 11.67
CA ILE A 34 -9.93 0.55 10.53
C ILE A 34 -9.51 -0.83 11.05
N ASN A 35 -10.39 -1.82 10.88
CA ASN A 35 -10.19 -3.18 11.38
C ASN A 35 -9.74 -4.15 10.29
N SER A 36 -9.86 -3.76 9.02
CA SER A 36 -9.49 -4.57 7.87
C SER A 36 -9.12 -3.65 6.72
N VAL A 37 -8.05 -3.98 6.01
CA VAL A 37 -7.67 -3.31 4.77
C VAL A 37 -7.48 -4.33 3.66
N ILE A 38 -7.74 -3.89 2.44
CA ILE A 38 -7.47 -4.65 1.22
C ILE A 38 -6.52 -3.82 0.35
N ASP A 39 -5.32 -4.34 0.09
CA ASP A 39 -4.35 -3.71 -0.82
C ASP A 39 -4.50 -4.35 -2.19
N VAL A 40 -5.07 -3.60 -3.13
CA VAL A 40 -5.51 -4.14 -4.40
C VAL A 40 -4.74 -3.54 -5.56
N GLY A 41 -4.14 -4.39 -6.40
CA GLY A 41 -3.12 -3.92 -7.35
C GLY A 41 -1.79 -3.64 -6.64
N CYS A 42 -1.45 -4.49 -5.68
CA CYS A 42 -0.36 -4.31 -4.74
C CYS A 42 1.02 -4.14 -5.39
N GLY A 43 1.19 -4.48 -6.68
CA GLY A 43 2.46 -4.35 -7.38
C GLY A 43 3.58 -5.08 -6.63
N VAL A 44 4.49 -4.31 -6.02
CA VAL A 44 5.59 -4.80 -5.16
C VAL A 44 5.26 -4.83 -3.64
N GLY A 45 4.00 -4.70 -3.27
CA GLY A 45 3.47 -4.85 -1.90
C GLY A 45 3.71 -3.64 -0.98
N THR A 46 3.95 -2.47 -1.55
CA THR A 46 4.44 -1.31 -0.82
C THR A 46 3.41 -0.69 0.12
N TRP A 47 2.15 -0.60 -0.28
CA TRP A 47 1.07 0.00 0.51
C TRP A 47 0.69 -0.89 1.71
N LEU A 48 0.53 -2.20 1.49
CA LEU A 48 0.31 -3.13 2.59
C LEU A 48 1.47 -3.15 3.59
N LYS A 49 2.72 -3.01 3.12
CA LYS A 49 3.89 -2.89 4.00
C LYS A 49 3.79 -1.63 4.85
N ALA A 50 3.48 -0.47 4.25
CA ALA A 50 3.30 0.78 4.97
C ALA A 50 2.20 0.64 6.04
N TRP A 51 1.04 0.08 5.66
CA TRP A 51 -0.05 -0.18 6.59
C TRP A 51 0.36 -1.05 7.78
N LYS A 52 1.06 -2.17 7.55
CA LYS A 52 1.55 -3.07 8.62
C LYS A 52 2.60 -2.42 9.52
N CYS A 53 3.44 -1.53 8.99
CA CYS A 53 4.41 -0.80 9.81
C CYS A 53 3.74 0.27 10.69
N MET A 54 2.59 0.79 10.24
CA MET A 54 1.87 1.87 10.91
C MET A 54 0.74 1.36 11.83
N SER A 55 0.28 0.12 11.66
CA SER A 55 -0.84 -0.48 12.40
C SER A 55 -0.44 -1.85 12.95
N ASN A 56 -0.83 -2.14 14.19
CA ASN A 56 -0.62 -3.46 14.81
C ASN A 56 -1.69 -4.49 14.38
N ASN A 57 -2.37 -4.27 13.25
CA ASN A 57 -3.57 -5.01 12.84
C ASN A 57 -3.31 -5.99 11.70
N SER A 58 -4.15 -7.01 11.59
CA SER A 58 -4.12 -8.03 10.54
C SER A 58 -4.53 -7.43 9.18
N ALA A 59 -3.76 -7.71 8.12
CA ALA A 59 -4.02 -7.17 6.78
C ALA A 59 -3.90 -8.25 5.69
N VAL A 60 -4.81 -8.25 4.72
CA VAL A 60 -4.96 -9.26 3.66
C VAL A 60 -4.73 -8.62 2.28
N SER A 61 -4.08 -9.32 1.35
CA SER A 61 -3.85 -8.84 -0.03
C SER A 61 -4.54 -9.74 -1.06
N THR A 62 -5.20 -9.14 -2.05
CA THR A 62 -5.67 -9.83 -3.27
C THR A 62 -5.32 -8.99 -4.50
N GLY A 63 -4.84 -9.62 -5.57
CA GLY A 63 -4.38 -8.92 -6.76
C GLY A 63 -5.52 -8.25 -7.56
N GLY A 64 -5.35 -6.95 -7.88
CA GLY A 64 -6.12 -6.19 -8.89
C GLY A 64 -7.23 -5.21 -8.42
N GLY A 65 -6.93 -3.91 -8.21
CA GLY A 65 -7.88 -2.75 -8.22
C GLY A 65 -8.33 -2.10 -6.87
N VAL A 66 -7.77 -0.95 -6.43
CA VAL A 66 -8.00 -0.37 -5.06
C VAL A 66 -9.38 0.25 -4.84
N ILE A 67 -9.99 -0.06 -3.67
CA ILE A 67 -10.71 0.92 -2.83
C ILE A 67 -10.13 0.81 -1.41
N ALA A 68 -9.63 1.93 -0.88
CA ALA A 68 -9.38 2.10 0.55
C ALA A 68 -10.60 2.81 1.14
N LEU A 69 -11.31 2.12 2.04
CA LEU A 69 -12.14 2.72 3.08
C LEU A 69 -11.49 2.32 4.40
#